data_AF-A0A926V1R0-F1
#
_entry.id   AF-A0A926V1R0-F1
#
_cell.length_a   1.000
_cell.length_b   1.000
_cell.length_c   1.000
_cell.angle_alpha   90.00
_cell.angle_beta   90.00
_cell.angle_gamma   90.00
#
_symmetry.space_group_name_H-M   'P 1'
#
loop_
_entity.id
_entity.type
_entity.pdbx_description
1 polymer ?
#
loop_
_entity_poly.entity_id
_entity_poly.type
_entity_poly.pdbx_seq_one_letter_code
_entity_poly.pdbx_strand_id
1 'polypeptide(L)'
;MAQQAAKRQQAIDEFKRLTETKPDKSFVNGSWTLHIHYWARRTKNEGQYGVLLHQGAVVEPQQIGEVIETDLGKLKYYCHLEDEKPTWEPSGWNFADPSKIHSSLGKTVEEFAVNHMDNKTDYYKKLEDDEMR
;
A
#
# COMPACT_ATOMS: atom_id res chain seq x y z
N MET A 1 -14.99 -22.61 -1.87
CA MET A 1 -15.70 -21.73 -2.83
C MET A 1 -16.48 -20.60 -2.14
N ALA A 2 -17.25 -20.84 -1.07
CA ALA A 2 -18.05 -19.78 -0.41
C ALA A 2 -17.24 -18.77 0.45
N GLN A 3 -16.12 -19.17 1.06
CA GLN A 3 -15.31 -18.28 1.92
C GLN A 3 -14.61 -17.16 1.14
N GLN A 4 -14.23 -17.39 -0.11
CA GLN A 4 -13.50 -16.40 -0.93
C GLN A 4 -14.43 -15.29 -1.44
N ALA A 5 -15.70 -15.58 -1.68
CA ALA A 5 -16.70 -14.59 -2.05
C ALA A 5 -17.10 -13.69 -0.86
N ALA A 6 -17.19 -14.26 0.35
CA ALA A 6 -17.53 -13.51 1.56
C ALA A 6 -16.41 -12.55 1.98
N LYS A 7 -15.15 -12.99 1.91
CA LYS A 7 -14.00 -12.11 2.16
C LYS A 7 -13.94 -10.97 1.15
N ARG A 8 -14.09 -11.28 -0.16
CA ARG A 8 -14.17 -10.28 -1.23
C ARG A 8 -15.24 -9.23 -0.99
N GLN A 9 -16.42 -9.62 -0.50
CA GLN A 9 -17.47 -8.66 -0.18
C GLN A 9 -17.09 -7.77 1.02
N GLN A 10 -16.46 -8.33 2.05
CA GLN A 10 -15.94 -7.56 3.18
C GLN A 10 -14.86 -6.57 2.77
N ALA A 11 -13.93 -6.94 1.88
CA ALA A 11 -12.97 -5.96 1.37
C ALA A 11 -13.59 -4.94 0.44
N ILE A 12 -14.63 -5.28 -0.34
CA ILE A 12 -15.37 -4.27 -1.11
C ILE A 12 -16.06 -3.28 -0.15
N ASP A 13 -16.61 -3.75 0.96
CA ASP A 13 -17.27 -2.90 1.95
C ASP A 13 -16.26 -2.07 2.75
N GLU A 14 -15.10 -2.63 3.10
CA GLU A 14 -14.00 -1.90 3.74
C GLU A 14 -13.34 -0.91 2.78
N PHE A 15 -13.13 -1.30 1.52
CA PHE A 15 -12.71 -0.44 0.43
C PHE A 15 -13.68 0.73 0.25
N LYS A 16 -14.99 0.46 0.16
CA LYS A 16 -16.02 1.51 0.10
C LYS A 16 -15.91 2.44 1.29
N ARG A 17 -15.81 1.90 2.50
CA ARG A 17 -15.68 2.70 3.72
C ARG A 17 -14.42 3.56 3.73
N LEU A 18 -13.30 3.05 3.25
CA LEU A 18 -12.05 3.79 3.13
C LEU A 18 -12.12 4.86 2.03
N THR A 19 -12.69 4.54 0.87
CA THR A 19 -12.90 5.51 -0.23
C THR A 19 -13.94 6.59 0.08
N GLU A 20 -14.91 6.31 0.96
CA GLU A 20 -15.87 7.28 1.49
C GLU A 20 -15.24 8.22 2.53
N THR A 21 -14.13 7.80 3.16
CA THR A 21 -13.34 8.68 4.02
C THR A 21 -12.38 9.54 3.21
N LYS A 22 -12.20 10.80 3.64
CA LYS A 22 -11.20 11.68 3.05
C LYS A 22 -9.82 11.02 3.14
N PRO A 23 -9.07 10.90 2.03
CA PRO A 23 -7.73 10.34 2.05
C PRO A 23 -6.79 11.18 2.91
N ASP A 24 -5.80 10.53 3.51
CA ASP A 24 -4.81 11.22 4.33
C ASP A 24 -3.79 11.96 3.49
N LYS A 25 -3.41 11.35 2.36
CA LYS A 25 -2.60 11.98 1.33
C LYS A 25 -3.21 11.68 -0.03
N SER A 26 -3.20 12.67 -0.91
CA SER A 26 -3.55 12.52 -2.31
C SER A 26 -2.39 13.02 -3.15
N PHE A 27 -1.93 12.21 -4.09
CA PHE A 27 -0.98 12.59 -5.12
C PHE A 27 -1.74 12.66 -6.43
N VAL A 28 -1.70 13.81 -7.10
CA VAL A 28 -2.43 14.06 -8.34
C VAL A 28 -1.47 14.56 -9.41
N ASN A 29 -1.47 13.93 -10.57
CA ASN A 29 -0.77 14.42 -11.74
C ASN A 29 -1.49 13.96 -13.01
N GLY A 30 -1.78 14.89 -13.93
CA GLY A 30 -2.55 14.60 -15.14
C GLY A 30 -3.92 13.99 -14.82
N SER A 31 -4.19 12.84 -15.42
CA SER A 31 -5.42 12.06 -15.19
C SER A 31 -5.30 11.06 -14.03
N TRP A 32 -4.16 10.99 -13.37
CA TRP A 32 -3.86 10.01 -12.33
C TRP A 32 -4.00 10.60 -10.93
N THR A 33 -4.56 9.81 -10.03
CA THR A 33 -4.68 10.18 -8.62
C THR A 33 -4.42 8.97 -7.73
N LEU A 34 -3.45 9.07 -6.84
CA LEU A 34 -3.17 8.07 -5.81
C LEU A 34 -3.62 8.61 -4.45
N HIS A 35 -4.58 7.92 -3.84
CA HIS A 35 -5.05 8.18 -2.48
C HIS A 35 -4.37 7.22 -1.51
N ILE A 36 -3.76 7.76 -0.44
CA ILE A 36 -3.18 6.97 0.64
C ILE A 36 -3.99 7.19 1.91
N HIS A 37 -4.34 6.09 2.57
CA HIS A 37 -5.03 6.02 3.85
C HIS A 37 -4.11 5.36 4.87
N TYR A 38 -4.03 5.90 6.07
CA TYR A 38 -3.28 5.31 7.18
C TYR A 38 -4.21 4.74 8.23
N TRP A 39 -3.98 3.49 8.64
CA TRP A 39 -4.63 2.88 9.81
C TRP A 39 -3.65 2.78 10.98
N ALA A 40 -4.17 2.63 12.21
CA ALA A 40 -3.36 2.56 13.43
C ALA A 40 -2.28 3.67 13.53
N ARG A 41 -2.67 4.91 13.21
CA ARG A 41 -1.76 6.04 13.03
C ARG A 41 -0.90 6.33 14.24
N ARG A 42 0.34 6.76 14.01
CA ARG A 42 1.32 7.12 15.04
C ARG A 42 1.61 5.97 16.01
N THR A 43 1.29 4.74 15.62
CA THR A 43 1.61 3.53 16.38
C THR A 43 2.60 2.69 15.59
N LYS A 44 3.20 1.73 16.29
CA LYS A 44 4.11 0.75 15.67
C LYS A 44 3.48 -0.20 14.66
N ASN A 45 2.14 -0.27 14.66
CA ASN A 45 1.36 -1.09 13.75
C ASN A 45 0.69 -0.23 12.66
N GLU A 46 1.21 0.97 12.43
CA GLU A 46 0.68 1.84 11.39
C GLU A 46 0.92 1.21 10.02
N GLY A 47 -0.16 1.02 9.27
CA GLY A 47 -0.10 0.57 7.89
C GLY A 47 -0.72 1.56 6.95
N GLN A 48 -0.47 1.33 5.66
CA GLN A 48 -0.82 2.25 4.58
C GLN A 48 -1.60 1.49 3.54
N TYR A 49 -2.77 1.99 3.17
CA TYR A 49 -3.55 1.49 2.04
C TYR A 49 -3.55 2.53 0.93
N GLY A 50 -3.24 2.13 -0.30
CA GLY A 50 -3.38 3.02 -1.44
C GLY A 50 -4.43 2.60 -2.46
N VAL A 51 -5.19 3.58 -2.91
CA VAL A 51 -6.21 3.47 -3.96
C VAL A 51 -5.77 4.32 -5.14
N LEU A 52 -5.63 3.70 -6.30
CA LEU A 52 -5.28 4.38 -7.52
C LEU A 52 -6.53 4.66 -8.35
N LEU A 53 -6.60 5.88 -8.90
CA LEU A 53 -7.63 6.31 -9.82
C LEU A 53 -7.02 6.84 -11.11
N HIS A 54 -7.69 6.55 -12.21
CA HIS A 54 -7.43 7.16 -13.51
C HIS A 54 -8.73 7.78 -14.03
N GLN A 55 -8.73 9.09 -14.28
CA GLN A 55 -9.91 9.86 -14.68
C GLN A 55 -11.10 9.71 -13.70
N GLY A 56 -10.80 9.54 -12.41
CA GLY A 56 -11.79 9.35 -11.36
C GLY A 56 -12.35 7.92 -11.24
N ALA A 57 -11.94 6.98 -12.09
CA ALA A 57 -12.28 5.57 -11.97
C ALA A 57 -11.19 4.80 -11.22
N VAL A 58 -11.58 3.89 -10.33
CA VAL A 58 -10.66 3.02 -9.58
C VAL A 58 -9.93 2.10 -10.55
N VAL A 59 -8.61 1.99 -10.39
CA VAL A 59 -7.77 1.06 -11.15
C VAL A 59 -7.62 -0.23 -10.36
N GLU A 60 -8.33 -1.25 -10.81
CA GLU A 60 -8.26 -2.59 -10.26
C GLU A 60 -6.95 -3.28 -10.68
N PRO A 61 -6.22 -3.89 -9.74
CA PRO A 61 -5.02 -4.68 -10.05
C PRO A 61 -5.42 -6.02 -10.69
N GLN A 62 -4.58 -6.49 -11.61
CA GLN A 62 -4.65 -7.83 -12.17
C GLN A 62 -3.99 -8.86 -11.24
N GLN A 63 -2.89 -8.48 -10.57
CA GLN A 63 -2.15 -9.38 -9.68
C GLN A 63 -1.31 -8.65 -8.63
N ILE A 64 -0.96 -9.36 -7.56
CA ILE A 64 0.03 -8.92 -6.57
C ILE A 64 1.39 -8.73 -7.25
N GLY A 65 2.06 -7.63 -6.94
CA GLY A 65 3.35 -7.26 -7.51
C GLY A 65 3.26 -6.55 -8.87
N GLU A 66 2.06 -6.35 -9.41
CA GLU A 66 1.85 -5.59 -10.65
C GLU A 66 2.48 -4.19 -10.54
N VAL A 67 3.21 -3.78 -11.57
CA VAL A 67 3.81 -2.46 -11.67
C VAL A 67 3.26 -1.77 -12.91
N ILE A 68 2.83 -0.53 -12.73
CA ILE A 68 2.35 0.32 -13.81
C ILE A 68 3.13 1.63 -13.85
N GLU A 69 3.29 2.19 -15.04
CA GLU A 69 3.88 3.50 -15.25
C GLU A 69 2.77 4.53 -15.47
N THR A 70 2.79 5.60 -14.68
CA THR A 70 1.77 6.66 -14.67
C THR A 70 2.43 8.02 -14.65
N ASP A 71 1.65 9.10 -14.78
CA ASP A 71 2.15 10.47 -14.62
C ASP A 71 2.64 10.76 -13.19
N LEU A 72 2.22 9.95 -12.20
CA LEU A 72 2.73 10.02 -10.82
C LEU A 72 4.11 9.34 -10.69
N GLY A 73 4.54 8.58 -11.71
CA GLY A 73 5.69 7.70 -11.70
C GLY A 73 5.28 6.22 -11.70
N LYS A 74 6.23 5.35 -11.36
CA LYS A 74 5.99 3.91 -11.26
C LYS A 74 5.28 3.58 -9.95
N LEU A 75 4.15 2.87 -10.06
CA LEU A 75 3.36 2.40 -8.93
C LEU A 75 3.33 0.87 -8.92
N LYS A 76 3.38 0.26 -7.74
CA LYS A 76 3.31 -1.18 -7.51
C LYS A 76 2.07 -1.52 -6.69
N TYR A 77 1.38 -2.59 -7.05
CA TYR A 77 0.32 -3.18 -6.25
C TYR A 77 0.92 -4.20 -5.27
N TYR A 78 0.81 -3.95 -3.97
CA TYR A 78 1.52 -4.72 -2.95
C TYR A 78 0.76 -5.94 -2.44
N CYS A 79 -0.51 -5.78 -2.08
CA CYS A 79 -1.42 -6.85 -1.65
C CYS A 79 -2.83 -6.31 -1.43
N HIS A 80 -3.79 -7.20 -1.26
CA HIS A 80 -5.13 -6.84 -0.80
C HIS A 80 -5.09 -6.54 0.71
N LEU A 81 -6.07 -5.75 1.19
CA LEU A 81 -6.28 -5.52 2.63
C LEU A 81 -6.56 -6.82 3.41
N GLU A 82 -7.13 -7.82 2.73
CA GLU A 82 -7.48 -9.12 3.33
C GLU A 82 -6.29 -10.06 3.52
N ASP A 83 -5.18 -9.79 2.85
CA ASP A 83 -3.99 -10.61 2.96
C ASP A 83 -3.41 -10.35 4.35
N GLU A 84 -3.30 -11.40 5.19
CA GLU A 84 -2.73 -11.34 6.54
C GLU A 84 -1.23 -11.00 6.46
N LYS A 85 -0.93 -9.74 6.17
CA LYS A 85 0.40 -9.19 6.11
C LYS A 85 0.71 -8.39 7.36
N PRO A 86 2.01 -8.23 7.68
CA PRO A 86 2.42 -7.42 8.80
C PRO A 86 1.88 -6.00 8.64
N THR A 87 1.36 -5.44 9.74
CA THR A 87 0.62 -4.18 9.76
C THR A 87 1.41 -2.95 9.32
N TRP A 88 2.70 -3.08 9.01
CA TRP A 88 3.60 -1.98 8.60
C TRP A 88 4.00 -2.02 7.12
N GLU A 89 3.70 -3.09 6.39
CA GLU A 89 3.92 -3.12 4.94
C GLU A 89 2.80 -2.34 4.22
N PRO A 90 3.10 -1.62 3.13
CA PRO A 90 2.07 -0.98 2.33
C PRO A 90 1.15 -2.04 1.69
N SER A 91 -0.14 -1.74 1.64
CA SER A 91 -1.17 -2.52 0.95
C SER A 91 -1.84 -1.66 -0.12
N GLY A 92 -2.49 -2.30 -1.10
CA GLY A 92 -3.02 -1.60 -2.25
C GLY A 92 -1.93 -1.08 -3.20
N TRP A 93 -2.23 0.01 -3.91
CA TRP A 93 -1.29 0.69 -4.81
C TRP A 93 -0.37 1.62 -4.01
N ASN A 94 0.94 1.59 -4.27
CA ASN A 94 1.86 2.61 -3.73
C ASN A 94 2.99 2.89 -4.73
N PHE A 95 3.86 3.86 -4.44
CA PHE A 95 5.05 4.07 -5.25
C PHE A 95 5.90 2.80 -5.28
N ALA A 96 6.38 2.41 -6.47
CA ALA A 96 7.27 1.28 -6.62
C ALA A 96 8.64 1.54 -5.97
N ASP A 97 8.99 2.82 -5.81
CA ASP A 97 10.18 3.30 -5.10
C ASP A 97 9.89 3.41 -3.59
N PRO A 98 10.48 2.53 -2.74
CA PRO A 98 10.21 2.51 -1.30
C PRO A 98 10.57 3.82 -0.59
N SER A 99 11.51 4.60 -1.13
CA SER A 99 11.93 5.88 -0.53
C SER A 99 10.82 6.93 -0.55
N LYS A 100 9.83 6.78 -1.44
CA LYS A 100 8.66 7.66 -1.58
C LYS A 100 7.47 7.21 -0.73
N ILE A 101 7.59 6.06 -0.05
CA ILE A 101 6.56 5.56 0.85
C ILE A 101 6.87 6.09 2.25
N HIS A 102 5.98 6.94 2.76
CA HIS A 102 6.14 7.58 4.07
C HIS A 102 5.02 7.19 5.01
N SER A 103 5.37 6.95 6.27
CA SER A 103 4.42 6.91 7.39
C SER A 103 3.64 8.24 7.53
N SER A 104 2.60 8.23 8.34
CA SER A 104 1.82 9.42 8.70
C SER A 104 2.67 10.48 9.43
N LEU A 105 3.80 10.07 10.03
CA LEU A 105 4.77 10.95 10.67
C LEU A 105 5.85 11.50 9.71
N GLY A 106 5.79 11.15 8.43
CA GLY A 106 6.75 11.61 7.41
C GLY A 106 8.04 10.81 7.32
N LYS A 107 8.26 9.84 8.22
CA LYS A 107 9.39 8.90 8.13
C LYS A 107 9.20 7.92 6.98
N THR A 108 10.25 7.62 6.23
CA THR A 108 10.20 6.60 5.16
C THR A 108 9.91 5.21 5.74
N VAL A 109 9.46 4.27 4.90
CA VAL A 109 9.31 2.86 5.33
C VAL A 109 10.65 2.29 5.81
N GLU A 110 11.77 2.69 5.23
CA GLU A 110 13.11 2.28 5.68
C GLU A 110 13.41 2.78 7.10
N GLU A 111 13.15 4.06 7.38
CA GLU A 111 13.33 4.65 8.71
C GLU A 111 12.35 4.08 9.74
N PHE A 112 11.16 3.67 9.30
CA PHE A 112 10.16 3.07 10.18
C PHE A 112 10.49 1.60 10.45
N ALA A 113 10.79 0.79 9.42
CA ALA A 113 11.11 -0.64 9.54
C ALA A 113 12.37 -0.90 10.37
N VAL A 114 13.41 -0.06 10.24
CA VAL A 114 14.65 -0.17 11.04
C VAL A 114 14.41 0.08 12.54
N ASN A 115 13.36 0.83 12.91
CA ASN A 115 12.95 0.99 14.31
C ASN A 115 12.05 -0.18 14.81
N HIS A 116 11.62 -1.09 13.94
CA HIS A 116 10.65 -2.16 14.24
C HIS A 116 11.24 -3.58 14.19
N MET A 117 12.44 -3.76 13.65
CA MET A 117 13.20 -5.01 13.71
C MET A 117 14.42 -4.82 14.61
N ASP A 118 14.62 -5.72 15.59
CA ASP A 118 15.80 -5.74 16.47
C ASP A 118 17.14 -5.90 15.71
N ASN A 119 17.11 -6.08 14.39
CA ASN A 119 18.31 -6.16 13.58
C ASN A 119 18.07 -5.66 12.15
N LYS A 120 18.81 -4.62 11.75
CA LYS A 120 18.86 -4.04 10.38
C LYS A 120 19.13 -5.09 9.28
N THR A 121 19.70 -6.23 9.66
CA THR A 121 20.14 -7.32 8.77
C THR A 121 19.00 -8.12 8.14
N ASP A 122 17.84 -8.24 8.80
CA ASP A 122 16.73 -9.09 8.32
C ASP A 122 15.88 -8.41 7.25
N TYR A 123 15.83 -7.07 7.25
CA TYR A 123 15.12 -6.29 6.23
C TYR A 123 15.82 -6.37 4.86
N TYR A 124 17.15 -6.21 4.83
CA TYR A 124 17.92 -6.28 3.58
C TYR A 124 17.96 -7.68 2.98
N LYS A 125 18.02 -8.73 3.82
CA LYS A 125 17.91 -10.12 3.32
C LYS A 125 16.58 -10.40 2.62
N LYS A 126 15.47 -9.90 3.17
CA LYS A 126 14.14 -10.12 2.57
C LYS A 126 13.95 -9.35 1.25
N LEU A 127 14.51 -8.13 1.17
CA LEU A 127 14.54 -7.35 -0.07
C LEU A 127 15.39 -8.02 -1.17
N GLU A 128 16.58 -8.52 -0.81
CA GLU A 128 17.45 -9.24 -1.75
C GLU A 128 16.81 -10.55 -2.25
N ASP A 129 16.10 -11.27 -1.39
CA ASP A 129 15.38 -12.49 -1.77
C ASP A 129 14.17 -12.21 -2.70
N ASP A 130 13.48 -11.07 -2.54
CA ASP A 130 12.35 -10.66 -3.38
C ASP A 130 12.78 -10.02 -4.71
N GLU A 131 13.96 -9.39 -4.81
CA GLU A 131 14.51 -8.85 -6.07
C GLU A 131 15.19 -9.92 -6.95
N MET A 132 15.51 -11.11 -6.40
CA MET A 132 16.12 -12.22 -7.14
C MET A 132 15.12 -13.25 -7.72
N ARG A 133 13.82 -12.94 -7.76
CA ARG A 133 12.76 -13.79 -8.35
C ARG A 133 12.10 -13.12 -9.55
#